data_AF-J3EIZ7-F1
#
_entry.id   AF-J3EIZ7-F1
#
_cell.length_a   1.000
_cell.length_b   1.000
_cell.length_c   1.000
_cell.angle_alpha   90.00
_cell.angle_beta   90.00
_cell.angle_gamma   90.00
#
_symmetry.space_group_name_H-M   'P 1'
#
loop_
_entity.id
_entity.type
_entity.pdbx_description
1 polymer ?
#
loop_
_entity_poly.entity_id
_entity_poly.type
_entity_poly.pdbx_seq_one_letter_code
_entity_poly.pdbx_strand_id
1 'polypeptide(L)'
;MSHEVEIGRGKRGRRAYTLDDIALVPARRTRDPEDVNVGWQIDAYHVDIPLMAAPMDSVMSPETAIAFGRLGGIGVLDLDGLWTRYEDPTPILDQIAHLGEEESIATLQRVYSEPIKPSLITERLKQLREAGVVVAGKLSPQRVQQHWRAVVDAGVDLFIIRGSTVSAEHVSSRREPLNLKRFIYELDVPVIVGGVCTDTAALHLMRTGAAGVLVGFGGGAAHSTRQSLGVHAPMATAIADVAAARRDYMDESGGRYVHVIADGGIGRSGD
;
A
#
# COMPACT_ATOMS: atom_id res chain seq x y z
N MET A 1 27.99 -17.82 7.13
CA MET A 1 27.12 -18.77 7.88
C MET A 1 25.80 -18.88 7.14
N SER A 2 25.27 -20.08 6.92
CA SER A 2 23.94 -20.25 6.32
C SER A 2 22.90 -19.56 7.22
N HIS A 3 22.13 -18.62 6.68
CA HIS A 3 20.99 -18.00 7.39
C HIS A 3 19.79 -18.95 7.51
N GLU A 4 19.91 -20.16 6.98
CA GLU A 4 18.92 -21.22 7.11
C GLU A 4 19.15 -22.06 8.35
N VAL A 5 18.05 -22.39 9.03
CA VAL A 5 17.97 -23.25 10.21
C VAL A 5 17.23 -24.53 9.84
N GLU A 6 17.69 -25.68 10.31
CA GLU A 6 16.96 -26.94 10.18
C GLU A 6 15.74 -26.93 11.11
N ILE A 7 14.55 -27.04 10.53
CA ILE A 7 13.28 -27.13 11.27
C ILE A 7 13.00 -28.58 11.65
N GLY A 8 13.39 -29.50 10.78
CA GLY A 8 13.32 -30.94 10.97
C GLY A 8 14.06 -31.64 9.84
N ARG A 9 14.23 -32.96 9.93
CA ARG A 9 15.04 -33.73 8.98
C ARG A 9 14.64 -33.45 7.52
N GLY A 10 15.52 -32.80 6.77
CA GLY A 10 15.30 -32.46 5.36
C GLY A 10 14.44 -31.21 5.09
N LYS A 11 14.03 -30.47 6.12
CA LYS A 11 13.31 -29.19 6.00
C LYS A 11 14.08 -28.07 6.66
N ARG A 12 14.35 -27.01 5.88
CA ARG A 12 15.06 -25.81 6.32
C ARG A 12 14.13 -24.60 6.25
N GLY A 13 14.35 -23.64 7.12
CA GLY A 13 13.69 -22.35 7.11
C GLY A 13 14.72 -21.23 7.13
N ARG A 14 14.44 -20.14 6.42
CA ARG A 14 15.25 -18.94 6.50
C ARG A 14 14.91 -18.20 7.80
N ARG A 15 15.94 -17.85 8.59
CA ARG A 15 15.76 -16.94 9.73
C ARG A 15 15.48 -15.53 9.21
N ALA A 16 14.48 -14.89 9.79
CA ALA A 16 14.03 -13.54 9.45
C ALA A 16 13.74 -12.76 10.73
N TYR A 17 13.67 -11.44 10.61
CA TYR A 17 13.66 -10.47 11.70
C TYR A 17 12.53 -9.46 11.50
N THR A 18 11.84 -9.10 12.58
CA THR A 18 10.89 -7.98 12.65
C THR A 18 11.63 -6.67 12.96
N LEU A 19 10.90 -5.55 13.01
CA LEU A 19 11.48 -4.26 13.42
C LEU A 19 11.89 -4.27 14.91
N ASP A 20 11.14 -4.98 15.77
CA ASP A 20 11.48 -5.16 17.19
C ASP A 20 12.80 -5.92 17.43
N ASP A 21 13.24 -6.73 16.46
CA ASP A 21 14.48 -7.52 16.55
C ASP A 21 15.75 -6.69 16.25
N ILE A 22 15.60 -5.44 15.78
CA ILE A 22 16.70 -4.58 15.33
C ILE A 22 16.66 -3.20 15.98
N ALA A 23 17.78 -2.48 15.93
CA ALA A 23 17.86 -1.08 16.35
C ALA A 23 18.90 -0.33 15.52
N LEU A 24 18.69 0.97 15.32
CA LEU A 24 19.68 1.84 14.71
C LEU A 24 20.83 2.10 15.68
N VAL A 25 22.05 2.03 15.18
CA VAL A 25 23.27 2.33 15.95
C VAL A 25 23.76 3.73 15.57
N PRO A 26 23.98 4.64 16.54
CA PRO A 26 24.49 5.97 16.25
C PRO A 26 25.83 5.94 15.52
N ALA A 27 25.96 6.79 14.50
CA ALA A 27 27.20 6.96 13.74
C ALA A 27 28.12 8.01 14.39
N ARG A 28 29.35 8.13 13.86
CA ARG A 28 30.43 8.95 14.45
C ARG A 28 30.13 10.46 14.56
N ARG A 29 29.27 11.01 13.70
CA ARG A 29 28.94 12.44 13.65
C ARG A 29 27.44 12.63 13.84
N THR A 30 27.06 13.53 14.73
CA THR A 30 25.69 14.00 14.92
C THR A 30 25.41 15.23 14.05
N ARG A 31 24.14 15.48 13.77
CA ARG A 31 23.61 16.67 13.10
C ARG A 31 22.42 17.18 13.91
N ASP A 32 22.12 18.46 13.76
CA ASP A 32 20.92 19.03 14.36
C ASP A 32 19.68 18.49 13.61
N PRO A 33 18.58 18.14 14.31
CA PRO A 33 17.36 17.64 13.67
C PRO A 33 16.80 18.58 12.61
N GLU A 34 16.99 19.89 12.78
CA GLU A 34 16.54 20.94 11.87
C GLU A 34 17.29 20.92 10.52
N ASP A 35 18.46 20.29 10.45
CA ASP A 35 19.24 20.13 9.22
C ASP A 35 18.82 18.89 8.39
N VAL A 36 17.89 18.07 8.91
CA VAL A 36 17.46 16.83 8.27
C VAL A 36 16.30 17.11 7.32
N ASN A 37 16.51 16.87 6.02
CA ASN A 37 15.42 16.88 5.04
C ASN A 37 14.68 15.53 5.05
N VAL A 38 13.41 15.57 5.43
CA VAL A 38 12.49 14.41 5.44
C VAL A 38 11.48 14.43 4.29
N GLY A 39 11.59 15.40 3.38
CA GLY A 39 10.75 15.49 2.20
C GLY A 39 10.89 14.27 1.29
N TRP A 40 9.79 13.92 0.64
CA TRP A 40 9.72 12.77 -0.24
C TRP A 40 9.27 13.19 -1.65
N GLN A 41 10.09 12.86 -2.63
CA GLN A 41 9.75 12.96 -4.04
C GLN A 41 9.32 11.57 -4.55
N ILE A 42 8.14 11.46 -5.13
CA ILE A 42 7.70 10.29 -5.89
C ILE A 42 7.14 10.75 -7.23
N ASP A 43 7.80 10.31 -8.31
CA ASP A 43 7.52 10.80 -9.66
C ASP A 43 7.56 12.35 -9.70
N ALA A 44 6.54 13.03 -10.23
CA ALA A 44 6.44 14.49 -10.25
C ALA A 44 6.03 15.11 -8.90
N TYR A 45 5.63 14.33 -7.90
CA TYR A 45 5.01 14.84 -6.67
C TYR A 45 6.02 14.96 -5.52
N HIS A 46 6.05 16.14 -4.90
CA HIS A 46 6.84 16.43 -3.72
C HIS A 46 5.92 16.58 -2.51
N VAL A 47 6.31 16.00 -1.38
CA VAL A 47 5.62 16.14 -0.09
C VAL A 47 6.63 16.35 1.04
N ASP A 48 6.22 17.03 2.11
CA ASP A 48 7.14 17.47 3.17
C ASP A 48 7.57 16.35 4.12
N ILE A 49 6.77 15.28 4.24
CA ILE A 49 7.07 14.11 5.06
C ILE A 49 6.92 12.81 4.26
N PRO A 50 7.72 11.76 4.56
CA PRO A 50 7.78 10.55 3.76
C PRO A 50 6.70 9.56 4.19
N LEU A 51 5.48 10.05 4.42
CA LEU A 51 4.36 9.27 4.96
C LEU A 51 3.18 9.25 3.98
N MET A 52 2.70 8.04 3.72
CA MET A 52 1.47 7.77 3.02
C MET A 52 0.50 7.11 3.98
N ALA A 53 -0.70 7.67 4.12
CA ALA A 53 -1.71 7.09 4.98
C ALA A 53 -2.31 5.81 4.37
N ALA A 54 -2.59 4.82 5.22
CA ALA A 54 -3.19 3.58 4.77
C ALA A 54 -4.61 3.83 4.21
N PRO A 55 -4.91 3.39 2.97
CA PRO A 55 -6.24 3.53 2.39
C PRO A 55 -7.21 2.54 3.03
N MET A 56 -7.85 2.97 4.10
CA MET A 56 -8.86 2.24 4.85
C MET A 56 -9.93 3.23 5.30
N ASP A 57 -11.21 2.87 5.19
CA ASP A 57 -12.30 3.77 5.58
C ASP A 57 -12.26 4.18 7.06
N SER A 58 -11.67 3.34 7.92
CA SER A 58 -11.45 3.62 9.35
C SER A 58 -10.37 4.68 9.61
N VAL A 59 -9.63 5.10 8.59
CA VAL A 59 -8.50 6.03 8.69
C VAL A 59 -8.72 7.24 7.78
N MET A 60 -9.14 7.01 6.53
CA MET A 60 -9.11 8.00 5.46
C MET A 60 -10.52 8.29 4.93
N SER A 61 -11.18 9.30 5.50
CA SER A 61 -12.26 10.03 4.81
C SER A 61 -11.66 11.05 3.83
N PRO A 62 -12.44 11.63 2.90
CA PRO A 62 -11.99 12.77 2.11
C PRO A 62 -11.43 13.91 2.97
N GLU A 63 -12.10 14.24 4.08
CA GLU A 63 -11.68 15.29 5.01
C GLU A 63 -10.35 14.96 5.68
N THR A 64 -10.18 13.72 6.16
CA THR A 64 -8.93 13.30 6.80
C THR A 64 -7.79 13.21 5.78
N ALA A 65 -8.05 12.75 4.56
CA ALA A 65 -7.06 12.70 3.49
C ALA A 65 -6.56 14.12 3.13
N ILE A 66 -7.49 15.09 3.05
CA ILE A 66 -7.16 16.51 2.85
C ILE A 66 -6.36 17.07 4.02
N ALA A 67 -6.79 16.81 5.25
CA ALA A 67 -6.10 17.27 6.45
C ALA A 67 -4.66 16.71 6.50
N PHE A 68 -4.48 15.42 6.22
CA PHE A 68 -3.17 14.78 6.18
C PHE A 68 -2.28 15.32 5.05
N GLY A 69 -2.87 15.58 3.87
CA GLY A 69 -2.17 16.22 2.76
C GLY A 69 -1.66 17.62 3.09
N ARG A 70 -2.45 18.42 3.81
CA ARG A 70 -2.05 19.76 4.30
C ARG A 70 -0.96 19.72 5.37
N LEU A 71 -0.80 18.59 6.06
CA LEU A 71 0.30 18.35 6.99
C LEU A 71 1.57 17.82 6.30
N GLY A 72 1.57 17.77 4.96
CA GLY A 72 2.73 17.43 4.16
C GLY A 72 2.88 15.94 3.84
N GLY A 73 1.87 15.11 4.12
CA GLY A 73 1.85 13.69 3.76
C GLY A 73 1.01 13.40 2.51
N ILE A 74 0.79 12.11 2.23
CA ILE A 74 -0.11 11.65 1.15
C ILE A 74 -1.32 10.94 1.75
N GLY A 75 -2.50 11.56 1.67
CA GLY A 75 -3.77 10.94 2.05
C GLY A 75 -4.29 10.07 0.90
N VAL A 76 -4.51 8.77 1.15
CA VAL A 76 -4.98 7.83 0.12
C VAL A 76 -6.38 7.35 0.44
N LEU A 77 -7.33 7.57 -0.48
CA LEU A 77 -8.69 7.05 -0.35
C LEU A 77 -8.76 5.56 -0.69
N ASP A 78 -9.53 4.78 0.07
CA ASP A 78 -9.91 3.42 -0.34
C ASP A 78 -11.09 3.49 -1.31
N LEU A 79 -10.83 3.37 -2.60
CA LEU A 79 -11.87 3.42 -3.62
C LEU A 79 -12.64 2.09 -3.73
N ASP A 80 -12.19 1.05 -3.02
CA ASP A 80 -12.99 -0.15 -2.75
C ASP A 80 -13.95 0.05 -1.56
N GLY A 81 -13.80 1.16 -0.83
CA GLY A 81 -14.38 1.43 0.48
C GLY A 81 -15.84 1.89 0.45
N LEU A 82 -16.32 2.37 1.60
CA LEU A 82 -17.67 2.88 1.78
C LEU A 82 -17.86 4.26 1.12
N TRP A 83 -16.81 5.08 1.06
CA TRP A 83 -16.82 6.41 0.44
C TRP A 83 -17.17 6.43 -1.04
N THR A 84 -17.06 5.28 -1.71
CA THR A 84 -17.42 5.10 -3.13
C THR A 84 -18.65 4.20 -3.33
N ARG A 85 -19.30 3.76 -2.25
CA ARG A 85 -20.51 2.94 -2.27
C ARG A 85 -21.74 3.71 -1.79
N TYR A 86 -21.54 4.69 -0.92
CA TYR A 86 -22.60 5.50 -0.33
C TYR A 86 -22.32 6.99 -0.54
N GLU A 87 -23.39 7.75 -0.82
CA GLU A 87 -23.32 9.22 -0.89
C GLU A 87 -22.79 9.81 0.42
N ASP A 88 -23.27 9.28 1.55
CA ASP A 88 -22.75 9.58 2.88
C ASP A 88 -22.60 8.29 3.69
N PRO A 89 -21.36 7.77 3.86
CA PRO A 89 -21.10 6.60 4.69
C PRO A 89 -20.94 6.92 6.19
N THR A 90 -21.00 8.20 6.60
CA THR A 90 -20.68 8.62 7.98
C THR A 90 -21.56 7.91 9.01
N PRO A 91 -22.91 7.82 8.86
CA PRO A 91 -23.74 7.11 9.83
C PRO A 91 -23.43 5.61 9.91
N ILE A 92 -22.95 5.01 8.81
CA ILE A 92 -22.57 3.60 8.75
C ILE A 92 -21.25 3.39 9.51
N LEU A 93 -20.27 4.27 9.28
CA LEU A 93 -18.98 4.24 9.96
C LEU A 93 -19.15 4.46 11.48
N ASP A 94 -19.99 5.42 11.87
CA ASP A 94 -20.32 5.68 13.27
C ASP A 94 -20.98 4.46 13.92
N GLN A 95 -21.90 3.79 13.22
CA GLN A 95 -22.49 2.56 13.72
C GLN A 95 -21.42 1.49 13.95
N ILE A 96 -20.55 1.24 12.95
CA ILE A 96 -19.50 0.21 13.04
C ILE A 96 -18.57 0.45 14.23
N ALA A 97 -18.24 1.71 14.54
CA ALA A 97 -17.34 2.06 15.64
C ALA A 97 -17.86 1.64 17.04
N HIS A 98 -19.16 1.37 17.16
CA HIS A 98 -19.81 1.00 18.43
C HIS A 98 -20.21 -0.49 18.51
N LEU A 99 -19.97 -1.28 17.47
CA LEU A 99 -20.35 -2.70 17.44
C LEU A 99 -19.34 -3.59 18.19
N GLY A 100 -19.83 -4.71 18.72
CA GLY A 100 -18.97 -5.81 19.17
C GLY A 100 -18.30 -6.54 18.00
N GLU A 101 -17.31 -7.38 18.28
CA GLU A 101 -16.51 -8.06 17.24
C GLU A 101 -17.37 -8.94 16.30
N GLU A 102 -18.26 -9.77 16.85
CA GLU A 102 -19.11 -10.66 16.05
C GLU A 102 -20.10 -9.88 15.15
N GLU A 103 -20.75 -8.85 15.72
CA GLU A 103 -21.70 -7.99 14.99
C GLU A 103 -21.01 -7.16 13.91
N SER A 104 -19.75 -6.78 14.14
CA SER A 104 -18.93 -6.03 13.19
C SER A 104 -18.69 -6.82 11.91
N ILE A 105 -18.38 -8.12 12.00
CA ILE A 105 -18.09 -8.95 10.82
C ILE A 105 -19.31 -9.01 9.89
N ALA A 106 -20.49 -9.35 10.43
CA ALA A 106 -21.72 -9.46 9.66
C ALA A 106 -22.13 -8.10 9.06
N THR A 107 -21.96 -7.01 9.82
CA THR A 107 -22.26 -5.66 9.35
C THR A 107 -21.33 -5.24 8.22
N LEU A 108 -20.02 -5.42 8.37
CA LEU A 108 -19.02 -5.12 7.34
C LEU A 108 -19.31 -5.89 6.05
N GLN A 109 -19.57 -7.20 6.12
CA GLN A 109 -19.92 -8.01 4.95
C GLN A 109 -21.15 -7.46 4.21
N ARG A 110 -22.17 -7.04 4.97
CA ARG A 110 -23.41 -6.48 4.40
C ARG A 110 -23.15 -5.12 3.74
N VAL A 111 -22.50 -4.17 4.41
CA VAL A 111 -22.35 -2.81 3.87
C VAL A 111 -21.34 -2.76 2.72
N TYR A 112 -20.30 -3.59 2.73
CA TYR A 112 -19.36 -3.70 1.61
C TYR A 112 -19.91 -4.52 0.42
N SER A 113 -21.10 -5.09 0.53
CA SER A 113 -21.78 -5.74 -0.60
C SER A 113 -22.41 -4.75 -1.57
N GLU A 114 -22.72 -3.52 -1.13
CA GLU A 114 -23.24 -2.44 -1.98
C GLU A 114 -22.24 -2.14 -3.10
N PRO A 115 -22.62 -2.12 -4.39
CA PRO A 115 -21.67 -1.90 -5.48
C PRO A 115 -20.93 -0.57 -5.40
N ILE A 116 -19.68 -0.56 -5.85
CA ILE A 116 -18.91 0.67 -6.03
C ILE A 116 -19.56 1.50 -7.15
N LYS A 117 -19.77 2.79 -6.89
CA LYS A 117 -20.39 3.77 -7.80
C LYS A 117 -19.30 4.61 -8.46
N PRO A 118 -19.06 4.48 -9.78
CA PRO A 118 -18.03 5.25 -10.48
C PRO A 118 -18.17 6.77 -10.33
N SER A 119 -19.40 7.29 -10.23
CA SER A 119 -19.65 8.72 -9.99
C SER A 119 -19.05 9.20 -8.66
N LEU A 120 -19.14 8.37 -7.62
CA LEU A 120 -18.58 8.69 -6.30
C LEU A 120 -17.05 8.64 -6.31
N ILE A 121 -16.43 7.74 -7.09
CA ILE A 121 -14.97 7.77 -7.29
C ILE A 121 -14.57 9.16 -7.80
N THR A 122 -15.22 9.62 -8.86
CA THR A 122 -14.92 10.93 -9.46
C THR A 122 -15.14 12.08 -8.49
N GLU A 123 -16.25 12.07 -7.75
CA GLU A 123 -16.58 13.11 -6.78
C GLU A 123 -15.54 13.21 -5.65
N ARG A 124 -15.17 12.07 -5.05
CA ARG A 124 -14.24 12.04 -3.90
C ARG A 124 -12.83 12.46 -4.32
N LEU A 125 -12.36 12.04 -5.49
CA LEU A 125 -11.06 12.46 -6.02
C LEU A 125 -11.05 13.95 -6.38
N LYS A 126 -12.16 14.47 -6.93
CA LYS A 126 -12.32 15.91 -7.20
C LYS A 126 -12.27 16.74 -5.92
N GLN A 127 -12.84 16.26 -4.82
CA GLN A 127 -12.77 16.93 -3.51
C GLN A 127 -11.32 17.12 -3.02
N LEU A 128 -10.46 16.10 -3.17
CA LEU A 128 -9.03 16.22 -2.86
C LEU A 128 -8.34 17.23 -3.79
N ARG A 129 -8.65 17.18 -5.09
CA ARG A 129 -8.10 18.09 -6.09
C ARG A 129 -8.43 19.55 -5.80
N GLU A 130 -9.70 19.83 -5.47
CA GLU A 130 -10.17 21.18 -5.11
C GLU A 130 -9.51 21.71 -3.83
N ALA A 131 -9.08 20.81 -2.93
CA ALA A 131 -8.34 21.17 -1.73
C ALA A 131 -6.84 21.40 -1.96
N GLY A 132 -6.32 21.15 -3.17
CA GLY A 132 -4.92 21.39 -3.55
C GLY A 132 -3.92 20.41 -2.94
N VAL A 133 -4.34 19.22 -2.53
CA VAL A 133 -3.47 18.15 -2.03
C VAL A 133 -3.24 17.10 -3.11
N VAL A 134 -2.20 16.26 -2.95
CA VAL A 134 -1.95 15.12 -3.85
C VAL A 134 -3.18 14.21 -3.88
N VAL A 135 -3.72 13.98 -5.08
CA VAL A 135 -4.90 13.15 -5.29
C VAL A 135 -4.50 11.69 -5.39
N ALA A 136 -4.56 10.95 -4.28
CA ALA A 136 -4.22 9.54 -4.25
C ALA A 136 -5.44 8.65 -3.96
N GLY A 137 -5.58 7.58 -4.74
CA GLY A 137 -6.68 6.62 -4.61
C GLY A 137 -6.23 5.19 -4.80
N LYS A 138 -6.80 4.28 -4.01
CA LYS A 138 -6.47 2.86 -4.03
C LYS A 138 -7.61 2.01 -4.58
N LEU A 139 -7.29 1.05 -5.43
CA LEU A 139 -8.16 -0.09 -5.76
C LEU A 139 -7.42 -1.41 -5.51
N SER A 140 -8.17 -2.46 -5.18
CA SER A 140 -7.63 -3.83 -5.19
C SER A 140 -7.43 -4.34 -6.62
N PRO A 141 -6.51 -5.29 -6.87
CA PRO A 141 -6.26 -5.82 -8.22
C PRO A 141 -7.53 -6.28 -8.95
N GLN A 142 -8.52 -6.80 -8.22
CA GLN A 142 -9.79 -7.26 -8.77
C GLN A 142 -10.71 -6.10 -9.20
N ARG A 143 -10.65 -4.97 -8.49
CA ARG A 143 -11.48 -3.79 -8.77
C ARG A 143 -10.85 -2.85 -9.79
N VAL A 144 -9.52 -2.85 -9.92
CA VAL A 144 -8.81 -2.12 -10.98
C VAL A 144 -9.41 -2.42 -12.35
N GLN A 145 -9.59 -3.70 -12.72
CA GLN A 145 -10.18 -4.07 -14.01
C GLN A 145 -11.54 -3.43 -14.29
N GLN A 146 -12.33 -3.16 -13.24
CA GLN A 146 -13.70 -2.68 -13.33
C GLN A 146 -13.79 -1.16 -13.32
N HIS A 147 -12.93 -0.49 -12.54
CA HIS A 147 -13.13 0.91 -12.17
C HIS A 147 -11.96 1.84 -12.54
N TRP A 148 -10.84 1.32 -13.07
CA TRP A 148 -9.66 2.15 -13.35
C TRP A 148 -9.95 3.39 -14.21
N ARG A 149 -10.87 3.30 -15.19
CA ARG A 149 -11.24 4.44 -16.04
C ARG A 149 -11.80 5.59 -15.22
N ALA A 150 -12.72 5.31 -14.30
CA ALA A 150 -13.28 6.34 -13.43
C ALA A 150 -12.23 7.02 -12.55
N VAL A 151 -11.18 6.29 -12.16
CA VAL A 151 -10.05 6.81 -11.38
C VAL A 151 -9.17 7.72 -12.22
N VAL A 152 -8.78 7.28 -13.43
CA VAL A 152 -7.93 8.04 -14.34
C VAL A 152 -8.66 9.26 -14.90
N ASP A 153 -9.91 9.10 -15.34
CA ASP A 153 -10.74 10.18 -15.90
C ASP A 153 -11.04 11.27 -14.85
N ALA A 154 -11.08 10.90 -13.56
CA ALA A 154 -11.20 11.86 -12.46
C ALA A 154 -9.92 12.67 -12.20
N GLY A 155 -8.81 12.33 -12.85
CA GLY A 155 -7.49 12.88 -12.61
C GLY A 155 -6.99 12.43 -11.24
N VAL A 156 -6.58 11.18 -11.11
CA VAL A 156 -5.77 10.75 -9.98
C VAL A 156 -4.30 11.16 -10.22
N ASP A 157 -3.61 11.61 -9.17
CA ASP A 157 -2.20 11.98 -9.23
C ASP A 157 -1.30 10.76 -8.98
N LEU A 158 -1.66 9.94 -7.99
CA LEU A 158 -1.01 8.66 -7.66
C LEU A 158 -2.05 7.54 -7.59
N PHE A 159 -1.91 6.50 -8.42
CA PHE A 159 -2.83 5.36 -8.39
C PHE A 159 -2.22 4.18 -7.63
N ILE A 160 -2.87 3.75 -6.55
CA ILE A 160 -2.40 2.66 -5.70
C ILE A 160 -3.17 1.38 -6.07
N ILE A 161 -2.44 0.33 -6.45
CA ILE A 161 -2.97 -1.04 -6.59
C ILE A 161 -2.54 -1.85 -5.37
N ARG A 162 -3.45 -2.00 -4.40
CA ARG A 162 -3.13 -2.63 -3.11
C ARG A 162 -4.03 -3.81 -2.79
N GLY A 163 -3.42 -4.96 -2.53
CA GLY A 163 -4.04 -6.11 -1.87
C GLY A 163 -3.13 -6.65 -0.75
N SER A 164 -3.59 -7.64 0.02
CA SER A 164 -2.74 -8.26 1.05
C SER A 164 -1.47 -8.86 0.43
N THR A 165 -1.61 -9.62 -0.65
CA THR A 165 -0.47 -10.12 -1.44
C THR A 165 -0.75 -9.89 -2.91
N VAL A 166 0.20 -9.28 -3.63
CA VAL A 166 0.09 -9.01 -5.06
C VAL A 166 1.33 -9.54 -5.79
N SER A 167 1.10 -10.22 -6.90
CA SER A 167 2.13 -10.67 -7.83
C SER A 167 1.92 -10.00 -9.18
N ALA A 168 3.02 -9.78 -9.93
CA ALA A 168 2.96 -9.22 -11.28
C ALA A 168 2.16 -10.11 -12.24
N GLU A 169 2.19 -11.42 -12.01
CA GLU A 169 1.48 -12.44 -12.77
C GLU A 169 0.50 -13.15 -11.84
N HIS A 170 -0.80 -13.04 -12.14
CA HIS A 170 -1.85 -13.82 -11.48
C HIS A 170 -2.34 -14.89 -12.45
N VAL A 171 -2.45 -16.14 -11.99
CA VAL A 171 -3.00 -17.23 -12.79
C VAL A 171 -4.39 -17.57 -12.29
N SER A 172 -5.38 -17.56 -13.17
CA SER A 172 -6.75 -17.96 -12.84
C SER A 172 -7.36 -18.79 -13.97
N SER A 173 -8.05 -19.87 -13.60
CA SER A 173 -8.84 -20.68 -14.52
C SER A 173 -10.29 -20.21 -14.67
N ARG A 174 -10.71 -19.21 -13.89
CA ARG A 174 -12.11 -18.75 -13.81
C ARG A 174 -12.35 -17.37 -14.41
N ARG A 175 -11.32 -16.54 -14.52
CA ARG A 175 -11.40 -15.17 -15.05
C ARG A 175 -10.07 -14.77 -15.66
N GLU A 176 -10.10 -13.85 -16.61
CA GLU A 176 -8.88 -13.26 -17.18
C GLU A 176 -8.18 -12.41 -16.10
N PRO A 177 -6.92 -12.74 -15.72
CA PRO A 177 -6.18 -11.98 -14.73
C PRO A 177 -5.74 -10.61 -15.28
N LEU A 178 -5.55 -9.64 -14.40
CA LEU A 178 -5.00 -8.34 -14.78
C LEU A 178 -3.52 -8.51 -15.09
N ASN A 179 -3.12 -8.28 -16.34
CA ASN A 179 -1.71 -8.18 -16.69
C ASN A 179 -1.17 -6.83 -16.22
N LEU A 180 -0.57 -6.80 -15.03
CA LEU A 180 -0.09 -5.56 -14.41
C LEU A 180 0.99 -4.87 -15.24
N LYS A 181 1.86 -5.63 -15.93
CA LYS A 181 2.90 -5.05 -16.78
C LYS A 181 2.29 -4.24 -17.92
N ARG A 182 1.35 -4.83 -18.65
CA ARG A 182 0.67 -4.12 -19.74
C ARG A 182 -0.15 -2.96 -19.21
N PHE A 183 -0.91 -3.20 -18.14
CA PHE A 183 -1.80 -2.19 -17.56
C PHE A 183 -1.04 -0.96 -17.06
N ILE A 184 0.00 -1.14 -16.24
CA ILE A 184 0.77 -0.03 -15.67
C ILE A 184 1.52 0.72 -16.76
N TYR A 185 2.06 0.02 -17.76
CA TYR A 185 2.76 0.65 -18.87
C TYR A 185 1.86 1.50 -19.78
N GLU A 186 0.58 1.14 -19.89
CA GLU A 186 -0.43 1.89 -20.68
C GLU A 186 -1.04 3.08 -19.92
N LEU A 187 -0.75 3.23 -18.63
CA LEU A 187 -1.26 4.34 -17.82
C LEU A 187 -0.29 5.53 -17.80
N ASP A 188 -0.82 6.73 -18.05
CA ASP A 188 -0.09 8.00 -17.93
C ASP A 188 -0.03 8.52 -16.48
N VAL A 189 -0.35 7.69 -15.49
CA VAL A 189 -0.33 8.02 -14.06
C VAL A 189 0.67 7.11 -13.36
N PRO A 190 1.52 7.65 -12.45
CA PRO A 190 2.40 6.82 -11.65
C PRO A 190 1.61 5.84 -10.76
N VAL A 191 1.97 4.56 -10.86
CA VAL A 191 1.33 3.47 -10.11
C VAL A 191 2.22 3.00 -8.96
N ILE A 192 1.64 2.85 -7.78
CA ILE A 192 2.25 2.17 -6.63
C ILE A 192 1.54 0.82 -6.46
N VAL A 193 2.28 -0.28 -6.31
CA VAL A 193 1.70 -1.63 -6.28
C VAL A 193 2.22 -2.51 -5.14
N GLY A 194 1.35 -3.27 -4.48
CA GLY A 194 1.73 -4.29 -3.49
C GLY A 194 0.49 -4.88 -2.80
N GLY A 195 0.58 -5.64 -1.71
CA GLY A 195 1.74 -5.94 -0.87
C GLY A 195 2.67 -7.03 -1.39
N VAL A 196 3.97 -6.83 -1.18
CA VAL A 196 5.04 -7.78 -1.53
C VAL A 196 5.99 -7.98 -0.36
N CYS A 197 6.56 -9.17 -0.21
CA CYS A 197 7.45 -9.49 0.92
C CYS A 197 8.72 -10.23 0.52
N THR A 198 8.93 -10.47 -0.78
CA THR A 198 10.09 -11.19 -1.31
C THR A 198 10.74 -10.40 -2.42
N ASP A 199 12.05 -10.55 -2.55
CA ASP A 199 12.89 -9.95 -3.58
C ASP A 199 12.38 -10.24 -5.01
N THR A 200 12.10 -11.50 -5.31
CA THR A 200 11.71 -11.97 -6.64
C THR A 200 10.37 -11.38 -7.07
N ALA A 201 9.39 -11.40 -6.17
CA ALA A 201 8.08 -10.83 -6.46
C ALA A 201 8.16 -9.30 -6.61
N ALA A 202 8.99 -8.64 -5.80
CA ALA A 202 9.17 -7.19 -5.88
C ALA A 202 9.87 -6.79 -7.18
N LEU A 203 10.91 -7.51 -7.60
CA LEU A 203 11.60 -7.28 -8.86
C LEU A 203 10.62 -7.41 -10.06
N HIS A 204 9.73 -8.40 -10.02
CA HIS A 204 8.71 -8.55 -11.06
C HIS A 204 7.71 -7.38 -11.05
N LEU A 205 7.29 -6.89 -9.88
CA LEU A 205 6.46 -5.70 -9.78
C LEU A 205 7.18 -4.44 -10.29
N MET A 206 8.47 -4.26 -9.98
CA MET A 206 9.26 -3.14 -10.50
C MET A 206 9.32 -3.15 -12.04
N ARG A 207 9.52 -4.33 -12.64
CA ARG A 207 9.51 -4.54 -14.10
C ARG A 207 8.15 -4.26 -14.78
N THR A 208 7.07 -4.11 -14.03
CA THR A 208 5.78 -3.65 -14.59
C THR A 208 5.79 -2.16 -14.97
N GLY A 209 6.76 -1.41 -14.44
CA GLY A 209 6.80 0.04 -14.57
C GLY A 209 6.15 0.78 -13.40
N ALA A 210 6.00 0.15 -12.24
CA ALA A 210 5.56 0.82 -11.03
C ALA A 210 6.55 1.92 -10.58
N ALA A 211 6.02 3.02 -10.06
CA ALA A 211 6.81 4.08 -9.42
C ALA A 211 7.20 3.71 -7.99
N GLY A 212 6.42 2.83 -7.33
CA GLY A 212 6.72 2.31 -6.00
C GLY A 212 6.12 0.94 -5.75
N VAL A 213 6.69 0.23 -4.77
CA VAL A 213 6.16 -1.05 -4.26
C VAL A 213 5.84 -0.97 -2.77
N LEU A 214 4.68 -1.50 -2.37
CA LEU A 214 4.27 -1.62 -0.96
C LEU A 214 4.82 -2.93 -0.38
N VAL A 215 5.59 -2.84 0.71
CA VAL A 215 6.21 -3.98 1.39
C VAL A 215 5.42 -4.36 2.62
N GLY A 216 5.05 -5.63 2.75
CA GLY A 216 4.18 -6.11 3.83
C GLY A 216 2.77 -6.43 3.33
N PHE A 217 1.89 -6.77 4.26
CA PHE A 217 0.51 -7.17 3.98
C PHE A 217 -0.53 -6.11 4.37
N GLY A 218 -0.08 -4.91 4.75
CA GLY A 218 -0.91 -3.87 5.36
C GLY A 218 -1.17 -4.10 6.85
N GLY A 219 -1.76 -3.11 7.52
CA GLY A 219 -2.00 -3.04 8.97
C GLY A 219 -2.73 -4.25 9.59
N GLY A 220 -4.01 -4.10 10.00
CA GLY A 220 -4.74 -5.17 10.70
C GLY A 220 -4.77 -6.53 9.98
N ALA A 221 -4.60 -6.52 8.64
CA ALA A 221 -4.47 -7.71 7.81
C ALA A 221 -3.23 -8.55 8.15
N ALA A 222 -2.12 -7.98 8.59
CA ALA A 222 -0.93 -8.75 8.96
C ALA A 222 -1.17 -9.70 10.15
N HIS A 223 -2.01 -9.29 11.11
CA HIS A 223 -2.33 -10.10 12.28
C HIS A 223 -3.26 -11.27 11.93
N SER A 224 -4.38 -10.98 11.26
CA SER A 224 -5.35 -12.00 10.86
C SER A 224 -4.78 -12.97 9.81
N THR A 225 -3.97 -12.49 8.87
CA THR A 225 -3.28 -13.35 7.88
C THR A 225 -2.39 -14.38 8.56
N ARG A 226 -1.66 -13.99 9.61
CA ARG A 226 -0.82 -14.92 10.38
C ARG A 226 -1.67 -15.94 11.13
N GLN A 227 -2.73 -15.51 11.79
CA GLN A 227 -3.59 -16.41 12.56
C GLN A 227 -4.38 -17.38 11.69
N SER A 228 -4.95 -16.90 10.59
CA SER A 228 -5.84 -17.69 9.72
C SER A 228 -5.09 -18.50 8.67
N LEU A 229 -4.00 -17.97 8.10
CA LEU A 229 -3.27 -18.60 6.98
C LEU A 229 -1.87 -19.11 7.36
N GLY A 230 -1.35 -18.74 8.53
CA GLY A 230 0.03 -19.05 8.92
C GLY A 230 1.08 -18.28 8.11
N VAL A 231 0.67 -17.24 7.37
CA VAL A 231 1.56 -16.43 6.52
C VAL A 231 1.90 -15.12 7.25
N HIS A 232 3.19 -14.79 7.32
CA HIS A 232 3.67 -13.61 8.02
C HIS A 232 4.88 -12.99 7.30
N ALA A 233 5.00 -11.67 7.38
CA ALA A 233 6.08 -10.90 6.79
C ALA A 233 6.90 -10.22 7.91
N PRO A 234 8.07 -10.77 8.28
CA PRO A 234 8.98 -10.09 9.19
C PRO A 234 9.54 -8.82 8.52
N MET A 235 9.02 -7.67 8.92
CA MET A 235 9.14 -6.42 8.16
C MET A 235 10.59 -5.97 7.93
N ALA A 236 11.49 -6.09 8.91
CA ALA A 236 12.89 -5.72 8.71
C ALA A 236 13.55 -6.54 7.59
N THR A 237 13.29 -7.85 7.57
CA THR A 237 13.80 -8.73 6.49
C THR A 237 13.12 -8.44 5.15
N ALA A 238 11.80 -8.27 5.14
CA ALA A 238 11.05 -8.00 3.92
C ALA A 238 11.49 -6.67 3.27
N ILE A 239 11.64 -5.60 4.05
CA ILE A 239 12.11 -4.28 3.57
C ILE A 239 13.53 -4.42 3.01
N ALA A 240 14.43 -5.11 3.70
CA ALA A 240 15.80 -5.30 3.25
C ALA A 240 15.88 -6.08 1.92
N ASP A 241 15.12 -7.16 1.78
CA ASP A 241 15.06 -7.97 0.56
C ASP A 241 14.49 -7.18 -0.62
N VAL A 242 13.38 -6.47 -0.41
CA VAL A 242 12.77 -5.65 -1.46
C VAL A 242 13.65 -4.45 -1.83
N ALA A 243 14.35 -3.85 -0.87
CA ALA A 243 15.34 -2.83 -1.14
C ALA A 243 16.56 -3.36 -1.92
N ALA A 244 16.93 -4.64 -1.72
CA ALA A 244 17.94 -5.29 -2.54
C ALA A 244 17.45 -5.47 -3.98
N ALA A 245 16.23 -6.00 -4.16
CA ALA A 245 15.59 -6.10 -5.48
C ALA A 245 15.50 -4.75 -6.21
N ARG A 246 15.25 -3.65 -5.48
CA ARG A 246 15.28 -2.28 -6.05
C ARG A 246 16.66 -1.94 -6.62
N ARG A 247 17.74 -2.26 -5.90
CA ARG A 247 19.11 -1.99 -6.39
C ARG A 247 19.37 -2.78 -7.66
N ASP A 248 19.04 -4.07 -7.66
CA ASP A 248 19.23 -4.94 -8.82
C ASP A 248 18.41 -4.43 -10.03
N TYR A 249 17.17 -3.97 -9.80
CA TYR A 249 16.34 -3.36 -10.85
C TYR A 249 16.90 -2.03 -11.36
N MET A 250 17.47 -1.20 -10.48
CA MET A 250 18.08 0.07 -10.87
C MET A 250 19.28 -0.16 -11.79
N ASP A 251 20.10 -1.16 -11.49
CA ASP A 251 21.21 -1.58 -12.35
C ASP A 251 20.69 -2.15 -13.69
N GLU A 252 19.67 -3.02 -13.65
CA GLU A 252 19.04 -3.60 -14.85
C GLU A 252 18.41 -2.55 -15.78
N SER A 253 17.77 -1.53 -15.21
CA SER A 253 17.00 -0.52 -15.95
C SER A 253 17.82 0.69 -16.39
N GLY A 254 19.10 0.78 -16.00
CA GLY A 254 19.95 1.93 -16.30
C GLY A 254 19.62 3.18 -15.47
N GLY A 255 19.10 3.02 -14.25
CA GLY A 255 18.92 4.10 -13.29
C GLY A 255 17.49 4.39 -12.85
N ARG A 256 16.50 3.56 -13.22
CA ARG A 256 15.12 3.78 -12.77
C ARG A 256 14.97 3.46 -11.28
N TYR A 257 14.64 4.47 -10.50
CA TYR A 257 14.43 4.33 -9.06
C TYR A 257 12.96 3.98 -8.76
N VAL A 258 12.69 2.79 -8.23
CA VAL A 258 11.36 2.41 -7.74
C VAL A 258 11.32 2.53 -6.22
N HIS A 259 10.36 3.28 -5.68
CA HIS A 259 10.26 3.48 -4.24
C HIS A 259 9.88 2.19 -3.50
N VAL A 260 10.43 2.00 -2.31
CA VAL A 260 10.09 0.90 -1.41
C VAL A 260 9.38 1.51 -0.22
N ILE A 261 8.08 1.21 -0.08
CA ILE A 261 7.19 1.84 0.89
C ILE A 261 6.77 0.75 1.89
N ALA A 262 7.14 0.89 3.15
CA ALA A 262 6.76 -0.07 4.19
C ALA A 262 5.27 0.08 4.53
N ASP A 263 4.51 -1.02 4.46
CA ASP A 263 3.07 -1.09 4.65
C ASP A 263 2.69 -2.22 5.62
N GLY A 264 2.78 -1.91 6.92
CA GLY A 264 2.44 -2.81 8.01
C GLY A 264 3.53 -2.91 9.07
N GLY A 265 3.15 -3.25 10.30
CA GLY A 265 4.09 -3.45 11.41
C GLY A 265 4.77 -2.18 11.94
N ILE A 266 4.26 -1.00 11.58
CA ILE A 266 4.73 0.32 12.06
C ILE A 266 3.68 0.88 13.00
N GLY A 267 4.06 1.14 14.26
CA GLY A 267 3.16 1.73 15.27
C GLY A 267 3.78 2.86 16.08
N ARG A 268 5.10 3.06 15.97
CA ARG A 268 5.87 4.07 16.71
C ARG A 268 6.84 4.76 15.76
N SER A 269 7.29 5.96 16.13
CA SER A 269 8.26 6.72 15.33
C SER A 269 9.65 6.09 15.20
N GLY A 270 9.96 5.08 16.02
CA GLY A 270 11.20 4.31 15.93
C GLY A 270 11.16 3.11 14.99
N ASP A 271 9.96 2.69 14.58
CA ASP A 271 9.74 1.60 13.63
C ASP A 271 9.96 2.10 12.19
#